data_AF-A0A6I1VRB5-F1
#
_entry.id   AF-A0A6I1VRB5-F1
#
_cell.length_a   1.000
_cell.length_b   1.000
_cell.length_c   1.000
_cell.angle_alpha   90.00
_cell.angle_beta   90.00
_cell.angle_gamma   90.00
#
_symmetry.space_group_name_H-M   'P 1'
#
loop_
_entity.id
_entity.type
_entity.pdbx_description
1 polymer ?
#
loop_
_entity_poly.entity_id
_entity_poly.type
_entity_poly.pdbx_seq_one_letter_code
_entity_poly.pdbx_strand_id
1 'polypeptide(L)' 'MSNQYTVTWTVDVEVMGDHKDAAQVVADLYFQERIAAGEHGSACSFTVAGSDNFPVEIDLADSLSDLEGDDTQ' A
#
# COMPACT_ATOMS: atom_id res chain seq x y z
N MET A 1 -30.51 -0.64 9.87
CA MET A 1 -29.34 -0.01 10.50
C MET A 1 -28.12 -0.73 9.98
N SER A 2 -27.21 -0.05 9.30
CA SER A 2 -25.91 -0.59 8.93
C SER A 2 -24.92 -0.24 10.03
N ASN A 3 -24.20 -1.24 10.55
CA ASN A 3 -23.11 -1.00 11.48
C ASN A 3 -21.82 -0.80 10.67
N GLN A 4 -21.05 0.24 11.01
CA GLN A 4 -19.74 0.51 10.41
C GLN A 4 -18.67 -0.06 11.34
N TYR A 5 -17.78 -0.89 10.79
CA TYR A 5 -16.67 -1.49 11.51
C TYR A 5 -15.37 -1.19 10.78
N THR A 6 -14.33 -0.87 11.55
CA THR A 6 -12.96 -0.73 11.05
C THR A 6 -12.15 -1.89 11.60
N VAL A 7 -11.44 -2.60 10.73
CA VAL A 7 -10.54 -3.70 11.10
C VAL A 7 -9.12 -3.28 10.72
N THR A 8 -8.23 -3.23 11.71
CA THR A 8 -6.82 -2.91 11.52
C THR A 8 -5.98 -4.15 11.79
N TRP A 9 -4.96 -4.37 10.97
CA TRP A 9 -3.94 -5.39 11.17
C TRP A 9 -2.57 -4.76 10.97
N THR A 10 -1.56 -5.27 11.65
CA THR A 10 -0.19 -4.74 11.62
C THR A 10 0.77 -5.89 11.39
N VAL A 11 1.81 -5.63 10.61
CA VAL A 11 2.92 -6.57 10.37
C VAL A 11 4.23 -5.81 10.53
N ASP A 12 5.19 -6.45 11.20
CA ASP A 12 6.55 -5.94 11.27
C ASP A 12 7.32 -6.42 10.04
N VAL A 13 7.91 -5.50 9.29
CA VAL A 13 8.74 -5.78 8.13
C VAL A 13 10.09 -5.10 8.27
N GLU A 14 11.16 -5.82 7.97
CA GLU A 14 12.52 -5.29 7.95
C GLU A 14 12.92 -5.03 6.51
N VAL A 15 13.00 -3.75 6.13
CA VAL A 15 13.29 -3.32 4.77
C VAL A 15 14.46 -2.36 4.78
N MET A 16 15.40 -2.55 3.85
CA MET A 16 16.41 -1.53 3.56
C MET A 16 15.77 -0.48 2.64
N GLY A 17 15.33 0.63 3.21
CA GLY A 17 14.60 1.65 2.46
C GLY A 17 13.84 2.62 3.35
N ASP A 18 12.91 3.35 2.74
CA ASP A 18 12.00 4.25 3.44
C ASP A 18 10.62 3.61 3.69
N HIS A 19 9.68 4.42 4.18
CA HIS A 19 8.31 3.97 4.44
C HIS A 19 7.61 3.42 3.18
N LYS A 20 7.90 3.97 2.00
CA LYS A 20 7.32 3.53 0.72
C LYS A 20 7.83 2.16 0.33
N ASP A 21 9.13 1.89 0.51
CA ASP A 21 9.70 0.56 0.28
C ASP A 21 9.06 -0.48 1.19
N ALA A 22 8.83 -0.12 2.46
CA ALA A 22 8.12 -0.99 3.41
C ALA A 22 6.67 -1.27 2.99
N ALA A 23 5.93 -0.26 2.52
CA ALA A 23 4.58 -0.46 1.97
C ALA A 23 4.59 -1.38 0.73
N GLN A 24 5.54 -1.18 -0.18
CA GLN A 24 5.66 -2.00 -1.40
C GLN A 24 5.90 -3.48 -1.06
N VAL A 25 6.81 -3.77 -0.13
CA VAL A 25 7.07 -5.15 0.33
C VAL A 25 5.80 -5.79 0.89
N VAL A 26 5.00 -5.07 1.68
CA VAL A 26 3.73 -5.59 2.20
C VAL A 26 2.72 -5.83 1.07
N ALA A 27 2.63 -4.90 0.11
CA ALA A 27 1.79 -5.05 -1.06
C ALA A 27 2.14 -6.32 -1.85
N ASP A 28 3.42 -6.53 -2.14
CA ASP A 28 3.92 -7.69 -2.89
C ASP A 28 3.68 -9.01 -2.15
N LEU A 29 3.84 -9.02 -0.83
CA LEU A 29 3.68 -10.24 -0.01
C LEU A 29 2.22 -10.66 0.20
N TYR A 30 1.32 -9.69 0.42
CA TYR A 30 -0.03 -9.98 0.92
C TYR A 30 -1.16 -9.52 0.00
N PHE A 31 -0.89 -8.59 -0.92
CA PHE A 31 -1.93 -7.92 -1.71
C PHE A 31 -1.73 -8.02 -3.22
N GLN A 32 -0.64 -8.63 -3.69
CA GLN A 32 -0.30 -8.74 -5.11
C GLN A 32 -1.47 -9.27 -5.95
N GLU A 33 -2.17 -10.31 -5.51
CA GLU A 33 -3.32 -10.87 -6.23
C GLU A 33 -4.51 -9.89 -6.32
N ARG A 34 -4.75 -9.10 -5.27
CA ARG A 34 -5.83 -8.11 -5.21
C ARG A 34 -5.51 -6.86 -6.03
N ILE A 35 -4.25 -6.42 -5.98
CA ILE A 35 -3.76 -5.33 -6.83
C ILE A 35 -3.89 -5.74 -8.30
N ALA A 36 -3.44 -6.95 -8.67
CA ALA A 36 -3.59 -7.47 -10.03
C ALA A 36 -5.06 -7.62 -10.47
N ALA A 37 -6.00 -7.79 -9.53
CA ALA A 37 -7.44 -7.80 -9.80
C ALA A 37 -8.07 -6.40 -9.92
N GLY A 38 -7.29 -5.32 -9.80
CA GLY A 38 -7.74 -3.93 -9.88
C GLY A 38 -8.35 -3.39 -8.59
N GLU A 39 -8.18 -4.08 -7.45
CA GLU A 39 -8.70 -3.64 -6.15
C GLU A 39 -7.78 -2.61 -5.46
N HIS A 40 -7.35 -1.59 -6.21
CA HIS A 40 -6.32 -0.65 -5.76
C HIS A 40 -6.70 0.15 -4.49
N GLY A 41 -8.00 0.38 -4.25
CA GLY A 41 -8.43 1.20 -3.11
C GLY A 41 -8.02 0.65 -1.73
N SER A 42 -8.33 -0.61 -1.44
CA SER A 42 -8.00 -1.21 -0.14
C SER A 42 -6.66 -1.97 -0.14
N ALA A 43 -6.16 -2.33 -1.32
CA ALA A 43 -4.94 -3.12 -1.47
C ALA A 43 -3.67 -2.27 -1.58
N CYS A 44 -3.79 -0.97 -1.91
CA CYS A 44 -2.65 -0.05 -2.07
C CYS A 44 -2.51 1.00 -0.97
N SER A 45 -3.43 1.07 0.00
CA SER A 45 -3.41 2.06 1.08
C SER A 45 -2.80 1.49 2.36
N PHE A 46 -1.72 2.10 2.84
CA PHE A 46 -0.96 1.65 4.00
C PHE A 46 -0.68 2.80 4.98
N THR A 47 -0.69 2.49 6.28
CA THR A 47 -0.09 3.36 7.31
C THR A 47 1.20 2.70 7.78
N VAL A 48 2.34 3.31 7.48
CA VAL A 48 3.66 2.78 7.83
C VAL A 48 4.26 3.63 8.93
N ALA A 49 4.65 3.01 10.04
CA ALA A 49 5.37 3.69 11.12
C ALA A 49 6.85 3.33 11.07
N GLY A 50 7.71 4.35 11.16
CA GLY A 50 9.15 4.16 11.32
C GLY A 50 9.54 3.89 12.77
N SER A 51 10.84 3.71 13.02
CA SER A 51 11.40 3.55 14.37
C SER A 51 11.23 4.79 15.27
N ASP A 52 10.93 5.94 14.67
CA ASP A 52 10.55 7.19 15.35
C ASP A 52 9.07 7.23 15.77
N ASN A 53 8.29 6.19 15.50
CA ASN A 53 6.85 6.09 15.74
C ASN A 53 6.02 7.20 15.07
N PHE A 54 6.54 7.80 13.99
CA PHE A 54 5.78 8.74 13.19
C PHE A 54 5.14 8.00 11.99
N PRO A 55 3.82 7.77 12.00
CA PRO A 55 3.14 7.08 10.91
C PRO A 55 3.00 7.98 9.69
N VAL A 56 3.20 7.39 8.52
CA VAL A 56 3.00 8.01 7.20
C VAL A 56 1.95 7.19 6.44
N GLU A 57 0.97 7.88 5.87
CA GLU A 57 0.01 7.27 4.96
C GLU A 57 0.63 7.21 3.56
N ILE A 58 0.60 6.02 2.96
CA ILE A 58 1.14 5.73 1.65
C ILE A 58 0.03 5.13 0.80
N ASP A 59 -0.18 5.73 -0.36
CA ASP A 59 -1.01 5.16 -1.42
C ASP A 59 -0.11 4.73 -2.58
N LEU A 60 -0.05 3.42 -2.82
CA LEU A 60 0.71 2.85 -3.93
C LEU A 60 -0.03 2.97 -5.27
N ALA A 61 -1.35 3.26 -5.28
CA ALA A 61 -2.13 3.38 -6.51
C ALA A 61 -1.69 4.59 -7.36
N ASP A 62 -1.28 5.68 -6.72
CA ASP A 62 -0.71 6.85 -7.44
C ASP A 62 0.56 6.47 -8.21
N SER A 63 1.39 5.56 -7.66
CA SER A 63 2.61 5.08 -8.33
C SER A 63 2.33 4.10 -9.48
N LEU A 64 1.17 3.45 -9.49
CA LEU A 64 0.72 2.59 -10.60
C LEU A 64 0.15 3.42 -11.76
N SER A 65 -0.44 4.57 -11.44
CA SER A 65 -1.07 5.48 -12.42
C SER A 65 -0.04 6.11 -13.36
N ASP A 66 1.19 6.33 -12.90
CA ASP A 66 2.32 6.80 -13.73
C ASP A 66 2.79 5.75 -14.75
N LEU A 67 2.37 4.48 -14.63
CA LEU A 67 2.74 3.41 -15.56
C LEU A 67 1.76 3.27 -16.74
N GLU A 68 0.55 3.84 -16.65
CA GLU A 68 -0.45 3.84 -17.74
C GLU A 68 -0.28 5.01 -18.73
N GLY A 69 0.83 5.75 -18.63
CA GLY A 69 1.09 6.99 -19.37
C GLY A 69 2.14 6.91 -20.49
N ASP A 70 2.54 5.73 -20.96
CA ASP A 70 3.47 5.60 -22.10
C ASP A 70 2.91 4.70 -23.21
N ASP A 71 1.76 5.11 -23.77
CA ASP A 71 1.29 4.60 -25.07
C ASP A 71 1.33 5.72 -26.12
N THR A 72 2.46 5.73 -26.86
CA THR A 72 2.60 6.10 -28.28
C THR A 72 2.40 7.56 -28.71
N GLN A 73 3.51 8.21 -29.10
CA GLN A 73 3.53 9.20 -30.19
C GLN A 73 4.07 8.59 -31.48
#